data_AF-A0A8S3Q5D8-F1
#
_entry.id   AF-A0A8S3Q5D8-F1
#
_cell.length_a   1.000
_cell.length_b   1.000
_cell.length_c   1.000
_cell.angle_alpha   90.00
_cell.angle_beta   90.00
_cell.angle_gamma   90.00
#
_symmetry.space_group_name_H-M   'P 1'
#
loop_
_entity.id
_entity.type
_entity.pdbx_description
1 polymer ?
#
loop_
_entity_poly.entity_id
_entity_poly.type
_entity_poly.pdbx_seq_one_letter_code
_entity_poly.pdbx_strand_id
1 'polypeptide(L)'
;MYVLGSMYLVDGHTSCSRTSGLMKSIQYQLKLVEEGNGRCNYSNRYNRKQIGFLVGLKTTLQNRPKGSVVIYDNVITNDDNGYNPSTGIFTASVEGLYSFSWTTTTQANKYFYTYLAVNGNLIARNHAGHDNVNLSASQTVVVHLKKNDKVNIKVQDNLVGQVMYYDGWSTFSGFMI
;
A
#
# COMPACT_ATOMS: atom_id res chain seq x y z
N MET A 1 16.23 -34.60 4.12
CA MET A 1 15.28 -35.12 3.12
C MET A 1 15.16 -34.07 2.02
N TYR A 2 15.97 -34.18 0.98
CA TYR A 2 15.87 -33.35 -0.23
C TYR A 2 15.31 -34.24 -1.33
N VAL A 3 14.20 -33.82 -1.94
CA VAL A 3 13.60 -34.50 -3.08
C VAL A 3 14.42 -34.10 -4.31
N LEU A 4 15.25 -35.02 -4.81
CA LEU A 4 15.82 -34.91 -6.15
C LEU A 4 14.68 -35.15 -7.14
N GLY A 5 14.24 -34.10 -7.82
CA GLY A 5 13.37 -34.21 -8.98
C GLY A 5 14.08 -35.00 -10.06
N SER A 6 13.57 -36.19 -10.38
CA SER A 6 14.04 -37.03 -11.46
C SER A 6 13.86 -36.32 -12.80
N MET A 7 14.97 -35.94 -13.42
CA MET A 7 14.99 -35.46 -14.80
C MET A 7 14.97 -36.67 -15.72
N TYR A 8 13.86 -36.90 -16.41
CA TYR A 8 13.76 -37.95 -17.41
C TYR A 8 14.61 -37.58 -18.64
N LEU A 9 15.61 -38.41 -18.95
CA LEU A 9 16.26 -38.40 -20.27
C LEU A 9 15.30 -39.06 -21.26
N VAL A 10 14.81 -38.28 -22.22
CA VAL A 10 14.04 -38.80 -23.36
C VAL A 10 15.05 -39.17 -24.45
N ASP A 11 15.08 -40.44 -24.84
CA ASP A 11 15.88 -40.91 -25.99
C ASP A 11 15.29 -40.38 -27.30
N GLY A 12 15.86 -39.26 -27.77
CA GLY A 12 15.52 -38.64 -29.05
C GLY A 12 16.36 -39.17 -30.20
N HIS A 13 16.22 -40.45 -30.56
CA HIS A 13 16.61 -40.94 -31.88
C HIS A 13 15.65 -40.32 -32.91
N THR A 14 15.97 -39.11 -33.42
CA THR A 14 15.49 -38.42 -34.66
C THR A 14 15.24 -36.91 -34.48
N SER A 15 16.27 -36.12 -34.13
CA SER A 15 16.33 -34.66 -34.40
C SER A 15 17.71 -34.09 -34.01
N CYS A 16 18.80 -34.65 -34.54
CA CYS A 16 20.16 -34.29 -34.14
C CYS A 16 20.78 -33.18 -35.02
N SER A 17 20.21 -31.97 -34.98
CA SER A 17 20.94 -30.77 -35.45
C SER A 17 20.61 -29.50 -34.65
N ARG A 18 19.39 -29.34 -34.14
CA ARG A 18 18.99 -28.18 -33.31
C ARG A 18 19.21 -28.36 -31.81
N THR A 19 19.22 -29.59 -31.30
CA THR A 19 19.43 -29.89 -29.87
C THR A 19 20.88 -29.84 -29.44
N SER A 20 21.84 -29.95 -30.37
CA SER A 20 23.28 -29.90 -30.08
C SER A 20 23.73 -28.53 -29.55
N GLY A 21 23.13 -27.45 -30.06
CA GLY A 21 23.40 -26.09 -29.59
C GLY A 21 22.89 -25.84 -28.18
N LEU A 22 21.67 -26.31 -27.88
CA LEU A 22 21.07 -26.20 -26.55
C LEU A 22 21.85 -27.02 -25.52
N MET A 23 22.24 -28.25 -25.88
CA MET A 23 23.00 -29.14 -25.00
C MET A 23 24.41 -28.60 -24.71
N LYS A 24 25.08 -28.03 -25.72
CA LYS A 24 26.35 -27.32 -25.53
C LYS A 24 26.21 -26.09 -24.64
N SER A 25 25.12 -25.33 -24.80
CA SER A 25 24.84 -24.16 -23.96
C SER A 25 24.59 -24.58 -22.51
N ILE A 26 23.82 -25.64 -22.27
CA ILE A 26 23.53 -26.15 -20.93
C ILE A 26 24.80 -26.70 -20.27
N GLN A 27 25.61 -27.49 -20.99
CA GLN A 27 26.89 -27.98 -20.46
C GLN A 27 27.87 -26.85 -20.14
N TYR A 28 27.92 -25.80 -20.96
CA TYR A 28 28.75 -24.63 -20.67
C TYR A 28 28.28 -23.89 -19.41
N GLN A 29 26.97 -23.69 -19.25
CA GLN A 29 26.42 -23.06 -18.04
C GLN A 29 26.66 -23.92 -16.78
N LEU A 30 26.54 -25.26 -16.87
CA LEU A 30 26.86 -26.17 -15.77
C LEU A 30 28.35 -26.11 -15.39
N LYS A 31 29.23 -26.09 -16.40
CA LYS A 31 30.68 -25.97 -16.18
C LYS A 31 31.07 -24.67 -15.49
N LEU A 32 30.44 -23.56 -15.87
CA LEU A 32 30.64 -22.27 -15.20
C LEU A 32 30.22 -22.33 -13.72
N VAL A 33 29.13 -23.03 -13.39
CA VAL A 33 28.67 -23.21 -12.00
C VAL A 33 29.64 -24.08 -11.21
N GLU A 34 30.13 -25.18 -11.77
CA GLU A 34 31.09 -26.10 -11.13
C GLU A 34 32.46 -25.44 -10.88
N GLU A 35 32.92 -24.58 -11.80
CA GLU A 35 34.20 -23.85 -11.70
C GLU A 35 34.10 -22.59 -10.83
N GLY A 36 32.93 -22.27 -10.25
CA GLY A 36 32.71 -21.06 -9.45
C GLY A 36 32.80 -19.75 -10.25
N ASN A 37 32.94 -19.82 -11.58
CA ASN A 37 33.01 -18.68 -12.51
C ASN A 37 31.62 -18.26 -13.03
N GLY A 38 30.58 -19.04 -12.74
CA GLY A 38 29.18 -18.71 -12.97
C GLY A 38 28.77 -17.59 -12.02
N ARG A 39 28.79 -16.36 -12.51
CA ARG A 39 28.17 -15.24 -11.81
C ARG A 39 26.66 -15.38 -11.86
N CYS A 40 26.08 -16.21 -10.99
CA CYS A 40 24.72 -16.01 -10.55
C CYS A 40 24.70 -14.73 -9.71
N ASN A 41 24.61 -13.59 -10.39
CA ASN A 41 24.36 -12.31 -9.75
C ASN A 41 22.89 -12.30 -9.35
N TYR A 42 22.55 -13.07 -8.31
CA TYR A 42 21.35 -12.87 -7.52
C TYR A 42 21.56 -11.58 -6.72
N SER A 43 21.74 -10.47 -7.43
CA SER A 43 21.69 -9.16 -6.85
C SER A 43 20.38 -9.12 -6.07
N ASN A 44 20.50 -8.81 -4.79
CA ASN A 44 19.44 -8.75 -3.79
C ASN A 44 18.23 -7.94 -4.31
N ARG A 45 17.35 -8.57 -5.10
CA ARG A 45 16.06 -7.98 -5.52
C ARG A 45 15.05 -7.99 -4.38
N TYR A 46 15.45 -8.45 -3.18
CA TYR A 46 14.60 -8.62 -2.01
C TYR A 46 14.67 -7.51 -0.96
N ASN A 47 15.33 -6.38 -1.24
CA ASN A 47 15.21 -5.18 -0.41
C ASN A 47 14.48 -4.05 -1.15
N ARG A 48 13.34 -4.37 -1.78
CA ARG A 48 12.39 -3.31 -2.12
C ARG A 48 11.85 -2.77 -0.81
N LYS A 49 12.18 -1.51 -0.54
CA LYS A 49 11.65 -0.76 0.59
C LYS A 49 10.12 -0.85 0.57
N GLN A 50 9.55 -1.54 1.54
CA GLN A 50 8.10 -1.63 1.71
C GLN A 50 7.62 -0.34 2.35
N ILE A 51 6.64 0.30 1.73
CA ILE A 51 6.04 1.54 2.23
C ILE A 51 4.53 1.32 2.23
N GLY A 52 3.96 1.30 3.42
CA GLY A 52 2.54 1.07 3.58
C GLY A 52 2.10 1.28 5.01
N PHE A 53 0.86 1.74 5.20
CA PHE A 53 0.27 1.89 6.50
C PHE A 53 -1.21 1.54 6.48
N LEU A 54 -1.69 1.11 7.63
CA LEU A 54 -3.10 0.98 7.96
C LEU A 54 -3.29 1.52 9.37
N VAL A 55 -4.16 2.51 9.49
CA VAL A 55 -4.50 3.17 10.74
C VAL A 55 -6.01 3.29 10.92
N GLY A 56 -6.43 3.30 12.17
CA GLY A 56 -7.82 3.50 12.59
C GLY A 56 -7.90 4.52 13.72
N LEU A 57 -9.09 4.68 14.30
CA LEU A 57 -9.29 5.51 15.49
C LEU A 57 -9.25 4.64 16.76
N LYS A 58 -8.68 5.16 17.84
CA LYS A 58 -8.78 4.54 19.19
C LYS A 58 -10.10 4.87 19.90
N THR A 59 -10.71 6.00 19.57
CA THR A 59 -11.97 6.46 20.16
C THR A 59 -12.86 7.14 19.13
N THR A 60 -14.18 7.09 19.32
CA THR A 60 -15.13 7.78 18.44
C THR A 60 -14.83 9.27 18.43
N LEU A 61 -14.61 9.84 17.24
CA LEU A 61 -14.45 11.28 17.10
C LEU A 61 -15.82 11.95 17.15
N GLN A 62 -15.90 13.08 17.85
CA GLN A 62 -17.10 13.90 17.92
C GLN A 62 -16.76 15.38 17.72
N ASN A 63 -17.65 16.13 17.08
CA ASN A 63 -17.58 17.58 16.91
C ASN A 63 -16.20 18.10 16.44
N ARG A 64 -15.63 17.44 15.42
CA ARG A 64 -14.31 17.79 14.88
C ARG A 64 -14.35 19.15 14.18
N PRO A 65 -13.42 20.07 14.50
CA PRO A 65 -13.41 21.40 13.90
C PRO A 65 -13.32 21.35 12.37
N LYS A 66 -13.94 22.34 11.72
CA LYS A 66 -13.91 22.52 10.26
C LYS A 66 -12.46 22.66 9.79
N GLY A 67 -12.11 22.00 8.70
CA GLY A 67 -10.75 22.05 8.14
C GLY A 67 -9.66 21.44 9.02
N SER A 68 -10.00 20.79 10.15
CA SER A 68 -9.01 20.10 10.99
C SER A 68 -8.57 18.79 10.36
N VAL A 69 -7.34 18.37 10.67
CA VAL A 69 -6.84 17.04 10.29
C VAL A 69 -7.55 15.98 11.13
N VAL A 70 -7.96 14.90 10.46
CA VAL A 70 -8.45 13.68 11.11
C VAL A 70 -7.23 12.85 11.50
N ILE A 71 -7.04 12.68 12.81
CA ILE A 71 -5.91 11.94 13.37
C ILE A 71 -6.37 10.50 13.63
N TYR A 72 -5.83 9.55 12.88
CA TYR A 72 -6.04 8.13 13.08
C TYR A 72 -4.91 7.60 13.97
N ASP A 73 -5.17 7.54 15.27
CA ASP A 73 -4.19 7.31 16.32
C ASP A 73 -3.98 5.83 16.69
N ASN A 74 -4.76 4.92 16.09
CA ASN A 74 -4.58 3.48 16.21
C ASN A 74 -3.77 2.94 15.04
N VAL A 75 -2.52 2.53 15.26
CA VAL A 75 -1.62 2.04 14.21
C VAL A 75 -1.68 0.52 14.15
N ILE A 76 -2.07 -0.02 12.99
CA ILE A 76 -2.06 -1.47 12.70
C ILE A 76 -0.75 -1.83 11.97
N THR A 77 -0.43 -1.08 10.91
CA THR A 77 0.81 -1.23 10.13
C THR A 77 1.35 0.16 9.78
N ASN A 78 2.66 0.33 9.73
CA ASN A 78 3.33 1.57 9.34
C ASN A 78 4.75 1.29 8.83
N ASP A 79 4.86 0.48 7.79
CA ASP A 79 6.13 0.17 7.15
C ASP A 79 6.78 1.44 6.60
N ASP A 80 8.07 1.61 6.87
CA ASP A 80 8.85 2.84 6.66
C ASP A 80 8.46 4.04 7.56
N ASN A 81 7.56 3.87 8.52
CA ASN A 81 7.15 4.91 9.48
C ASN A 81 6.71 6.23 8.81
N GLY A 82 6.13 6.14 7.61
CA GLY A 82 5.72 7.33 6.84
C GLY A 82 4.53 8.06 7.46
N TYR A 83 3.66 7.37 8.20
CA TYR A 83 2.51 7.96 8.89
C TYR A 83 2.87 8.38 10.32
N ASN A 84 2.54 9.62 10.70
CA ASN A 84 2.67 10.12 12.06
C ASN A 84 1.30 10.13 12.77
N PRO A 85 1.07 9.24 13.75
CA PRO A 85 -0.22 9.13 14.46
C PRO A 85 -0.50 10.27 15.42
N SER A 86 0.47 11.13 15.74
CA SER A 86 0.26 12.33 16.55
C SER A 86 -0.24 13.51 15.72
N THR A 87 0.03 13.52 14.41
CA THR A 87 -0.35 14.62 13.51
C THR A 87 -1.39 14.24 12.47
N GLY A 88 -1.59 12.95 12.21
CA GLY A 88 -2.48 12.44 11.17
C GLY A 88 -1.95 12.54 9.75
N ILE A 89 -0.62 12.64 9.59
CA ILE A 89 0.03 12.98 8.32
C ILE A 89 0.91 11.82 7.86
N PHE A 90 0.71 11.37 6.63
CA PHE A 90 1.66 10.55 5.89
C PHE A 90 2.66 11.44 5.14
N THR A 91 3.94 11.10 5.17
CA THR A 91 5.01 11.78 4.41
C THR A 91 5.70 10.78 3.49
N ALA A 92 5.67 11.04 2.18
CA ALA A 92 6.32 10.17 1.21
C ALA A 92 7.85 10.20 1.38
N SER A 93 8.48 9.07 1.69
CA SER A 93 9.93 9.00 1.88
C SER A 93 10.72 8.93 0.56
N VAL A 94 10.04 8.53 -0.52
CA VAL A 94 10.56 8.43 -1.89
C VAL A 94 9.51 8.91 -2.88
N GLU A 95 9.96 9.35 -4.05
CA GLU A 95 9.07 9.66 -5.16
C GLU A 95 8.46 8.38 -5.75
N GLY A 96 7.17 8.44 -6.12
CA GLY A 96 6.52 7.34 -6.82
C GLY A 96 5.00 7.42 -6.82
N LEU A 97 4.37 6.35 -7.29
CA LEU A 97 2.93 6.21 -7.36
C LEU A 97 2.41 5.57 -6.06
N TYR A 98 1.43 6.20 -5.44
CA TYR A 98 0.84 5.74 -4.19
C TYR A 98 -0.66 5.53 -4.36
N SER A 99 -1.18 4.50 -3.69
CA SER A 99 -2.62 4.29 -3.51
C SER A 99 -2.99 4.64 -2.07
N PHE A 100 -4.05 5.41 -1.89
CA PHE A 100 -4.62 5.74 -0.59
C PHE A 100 -6.09 5.36 -0.57
N SER A 101 -6.55 4.80 0.53
CA SER A 101 -7.97 4.54 0.77
C SER A 101 -8.36 4.98 2.17
N TRP A 102 -9.54 5.57 2.32
CA TRP A 102 -10.08 5.88 3.64
C TRP A 102 -11.57 5.61 3.69
N THR A 103 -12.00 5.11 4.84
CA THR A 103 -13.39 4.81 5.16
C THR A 103 -13.83 5.68 6.32
N THR A 104 -15.04 6.23 6.21
CA THR A 104 -15.70 6.99 7.25
C THR A 104 -17.03 6.34 7.57
N THR A 105 -17.22 5.88 8.80
CA THR A 105 -18.49 5.35 9.29
C THR A 105 -19.07 6.31 10.32
N THR A 106 -20.34 6.67 10.14
CA THR A 106 -21.05 7.59 11.03
C THR A 106 -22.38 7.01 11.50
N GLN A 107 -22.92 7.64 12.54
CA GLN A 107 -24.23 7.31 13.13
C GLN A 107 -25.37 7.88 12.27
N ALA A 108 -26.55 7.26 12.33
CA ALA A 108 -27.78 7.88 11.83
C ALA A 108 -27.97 9.32 12.37
N ASN A 109 -28.48 10.22 11.54
CA ASN A 109 -28.62 11.66 11.81
C ASN A 109 -27.28 12.39 12.06
N LYS A 110 -26.14 11.77 11.73
CA LYS A 110 -24.82 12.39 11.81
C LYS A 110 -24.15 12.38 10.45
N TYR A 111 -23.32 13.39 10.25
CA TYR A 111 -22.62 13.64 9.01
C TYR A 111 -21.15 13.92 9.27
N PHE A 112 -20.30 13.33 8.45
CA PHE A 112 -18.87 13.53 8.48
C PHE A 112 -18.34 13.60 7.04
N TYR A 113 -18.01 14.82 6.64
CA TYR A 113 -17.47 15.14 5.31
C TYR A 113 -15.96 15.24 5.41
N THR A 114 -15.27 14.45 4.59
CA THR A 114 -13.80 14.44 4.57
C THR A 114 -13.25 14.63 3.17
N TYR A 115 -12.00 15.05 3.10
CA TYR A 115 -11.24 15.04 1.87
C TYR A 115 -9.79 14.65 2.12
N LEU A 116 -9.19 14.01 1.12
CA LEU A 116 -7.76 13.76 1.09
C LEU A 116 -7.06 14.99 0.52
N ALA A 117 -6.04 15.46 1.23
CA ALA A 117 -5.21 16.59 0.84
C ALA A 117 -3.77 16.15 0.59
N VAL A 118 -3.18 16.62 -0.50
CA VAL A 118 -1.73 16.51 -0.78
C VAL A 118 -1.13 17.91 -0.69
N ASN A 119 -0.21 18.12 0.26
CA ASN A 119 0.39 19.43 0.56
C ASN A 119 -0.65 20.55 0.78
N GLY A 120 -1.80 20.20 1.37
CA GLY A 120 -2.91 21.12 1.63
C GLY A 120 -3.90 21.29 0.47
N ASN A 121 -3.59 20.79 -0.73
CA ASN A 121 -4.50 20.84 -1.87
C ASN A 121 -5.49 19.68 -1.85
N LEU A 122 -6.77 19.96 -2.03
CA LEU A 122 -7.82 18.95 -2.09
C LEU A 122 -7.68 18.07 -3.34
N ILE A 123 -7.62 16.76 -3.14
CA ILE A 123 -7.52 15.77 -4.24
C ILE A 123 -8.85 15.05 -4.47
N ALA A 124 -9.47 14.54 -3.40
CA ALA A 124 -10.74 13.81 -3.50
C ALA A 124 -11.55 13.94 -2.22
N ARG A 125 -12.88 13.82 -2.34
CA ARG A 125 -13.84 13.94 -1.23
C ARG A 125 -14.49 12.61 -0.91
N ASN A 126 -14.94 12.49 0.33
CA ASN A 126 -15.78 11.42 0.84
C ASN A 126 -16.86 12.02 1.76
N HIS A 127 -18.07 11.46 1.71
CA HIS A 127 -19.22 11.96 2.45
C HIS A 127 -19.94 10.78 3.10
N ALA A 128 -19.92 10.72 4.42
CA ALA A 128 -20.71 9.78 5.20
C ALA A 128 -21.80 10.53 5.96
N GLY A 129 -23.07 10.17 5.76
CA GLY A 129 -24.19 10.64 6.56
C GLY A 129 -25.55 10.33 5.93
N HIS A 130 -26.51 9.96 6.77
CA HIS A 130 -27.89 9.67 6.38
C HIS A 130 -28.82 9.85 7.58
N ASP A 131 -30.06 10.28 7.35
CA ASP A 131 -31.01 10.63 8.43
C ASP A 131 -31.37 9.41 9.30
N ASN A 132 -31.55 8.23 8.71
CA ASN A 132 -32.15 7.10 9.44
C ASN A 132 -31.27 5.86 9.61
N VAL A 133 -30.07 5.84 9.05
CA VAL A 133 -29.18 4.67 9.13
C VAL A 133 -27.75 5.09 9.40
N ASN A 134 -27.00 4.22 10.07
CA ASN A 134 -25.56 4.35 10.09
C ASN A 134 -25.04 4.16 8.66
N LEU A 135 -24.14 5.04 8.23
CA LEU A 135 -23.60 5.02 6.87
C LEU A 135 -22.07 4.91 6.92
N SER A 136 -21.54 4.02 6.10
CA SER A 136 -20.11 3.96 5.77
C SER A 136 -19.91 4.46 4.34
N ALA A 137 -18.91 5.31 4.14
CA ALA A 137 -18.49 5.73 2.82
C ALA A 137 -16.96 5.61 2.70
N SER A 138 -16.49 5.10 1.56
CA SER A 138 -15.07 4.86 1.29
C SER A 138 -14.66 5.53 -0.01
N GLN A 139 -13.42 5.96 -0.08
CA GLN A 139 -12.83 6.53 -1.30
C GLN A 139 -11.41 6.00 -1.47
N THR A 140 -11.00 5.83 -2.73
CA THR A 140 -9.64 5.41 -3.09
C THR A 140 -9.06 6.36 -4.11
N VAL A 141 -7.80 6.74 -3.94
CA VAL A 141 -7.07 7.67 -4.82
C VAL A 141 -5.73 7.07 -5.15
N VAL A 142 -5.36 7.15 -6.43
CA VAL A 142 -3.99 6.88 -6.89
C VAL A 142 -3.36 8.20 -7.29
N VAL A 143 -2.22 8.55 -6.69
CA VAL A 143 -1.54 9.84 -6.90
C VAL A 143 -0.03 9.65 -6.93
N HIS A 144 0.64 10.40 -7.81
CA HIS A 144 2.10 10.47 -7.84
C HIS A 144 2.57 11.49 -6.80
N LEU A 145 3.43 11.06 -5.89
CA LEU A 145 4.00 11.90 -4.83
C LEU A 145 5.48 12.08 -5.06
N LYS A 146 5.96 13.29 -4.79
CA LYS A 146 7.39 13.57 -4.63
C LYS A 146 7.82 13.21 -3.21
N LYS A 147 9.12 12.98 -3.05
CA LYS A 147 9.71 12.86 -1.71
C LYS A 147 9.35 14.09 -0.86
N ASN A 148 8.93 13.82 0.38
CA ASN A 148 8.44 14.76 1.39
C ASN A 148 7.05 15.36 1.14
N ASP A 149 6.33 14.94 0.09
CA ASP A 149 4.92 15.31 -0.04
C ASP A 149 4.12 14.76 1.14
N LYS A 150 3.20 15.59 1.66
CA LYS A 150 2.40 15.31 2.85
C LYS A 150 0.97 15.00 2.46
N VAL A 151 0.46 13.85 2.91
CA VAL A 151 -0.91 13.40 2.69
C VAL A 151 -1.64 13.32 4.02
N ASN A 152 -2.85 13.86 4.08
CA ASN A 152 -3.72 13.74 5.25
C ASN A 152 -5.20 13.76 4.86
N ILE A 153 -6.04 13.27 5.76
CA ILE A 153 -7.49 13.39 5.68
C ILE A 153 -7.90 14.59 6.51
N LYS A 154 -8.72 15.48 5.95
CA LYS A 154 -9.26 16.66 6.64
C LYS A 154 -10.77 16.63 6.70
N VAL A 155 -11.31 17.20 7.76
CA VAL A 155 -12.72 17.61 7.82
C VAL A 155 -12.95 18.70 6.78
N GLN A 156 -14.07 18.65 6.05
CA GLN A 156 -14.44 19.70 5.09
C GLN A 156 -14.37 21.10 5.74
N ASP A 157 -13.87 22.10 5.00
CA ASP A 157 -13.54 23.42 5.57
C ASP A 157 -14.77 24.24 6.02
N ASN A 158 -15.98 23.90 5.54
CA ASN A 158 -17.22 24.59 5.86
C ASN A 158 -18.15 23.84 6.82
N LEU A 159 -17.85 22.59 7.18
CA LEU A 159 -18.73 21.71 7.96
C LEU A 159 -18.00 21.09 9.15
N VAL A 160 -18.69 20.92 10.27
CA VAL A 160 -18.16 20.24 11.45
C VAL A 160 -18.30 18.73 11.24
N GLY A 161 -17.25 17.96 11.56
CA GLY A 161 -17.32 16.50 11.54
C GLY A 161 -18.06 16.01 12.78
N GLN A 162 -19.29 15.52 12.63
CA GLN A 162 -20.18 15.30 13.78
C GLN A 162 -19.81 14.06 14.59
N VAL A 163 -19.87 12.87 13.99
CA VAL A 163 -19.53 11.59 14.64
C VAL A 163 -18.80 10.69 13.65
N MET A 164 -17.70 10.07 14.06
CA MET A 164 -16.97 9.07 13.26
C MET A 164 -16.55 7.92 14.16
N TYR A 165 -17.03 6.71 13.86
CA TYR A 165 -16.83 5.55 14.71
C TYR A 165 -15.40 4.99 14.62
N TYR A 166 -14.92 4.54 15.77
CA TYR A 166 -13.64 3.87 15.98
C TYR A 166 -13.71 2.36 15.72
N ASP A 167 -12.82 1.56 16.31
CA ASP A 167 -12.90 0.09 16.33
C ASP A 167 -12.87 -0.55 14.93
N GLY A 168 -12.06 0.03 14.04
CA GLY A 168 -11.90 -0.47 12.66
C GLY A 168 -13.02 -0.10 11.69
N TRP A 169 -14.11 0.54 12.15
CA TRP A 169 -15.17 1.04 11.27
C TRP A 169 -14.64 2.14 10.34
N SER A 170 -13.88 3.09 10.91
CA SER A 170 -13.23 4.15 10.14
C SER A 170 -11.72 3.95 10.09
N THR A 171 -11.17 3.94 8.89
CA THR A 171 -9.76 3.62 8.63
C THR A 171 -9.17 4.57 7.60
N PHE A 172 -7.85 4.69 7.62
CA PHE A 172 -7.05 5.31 6.57
C PHE A 172 -5.86 4.40 6.28
N SER A 173 -5.65 4.09 5.01
CA SER A 173 -4.54 3.27 4.56
C SER A 173 -3.91 3.86 3.31
N GLY A 174 -2.66 3.49 3.07
CA GLY A 174 -2.01 3.76 1.82
C GLY A 174 -0.70 3.01 1.69
N PHE A 175 -0.26 2.81 0.45
CA PHE A 175 0.97 2.11 0.12
C PHE A 175 1.56 2.60 -1.20
N MET A 176 2.87 2.42 -1.36
CA MET A 176 3.56 2.63 -2.64
C MET A 176 3.36 1.41 -3.54
N ILE A 177 3.03 1.65 -4.82
CA ILE A 177 2.79 0.61 -5.84
C ILE A 177 4.11 0.11 -6.44
#